data_AF-A0A6A5BRE2-F1
#
_entry.id   AF-A0A6A5BRE2-F1
#
_cell.length_a   1.000
_cell.length_b   1.000
_cell.length_c   1.000
_cell.angle_alpha   90.00
_cell.angle_beta   90.00
_cell.angle_gamma   90.00
#
_symmetry.space_group_name_H-M   'P 1'
#
loop_
_entity.id
_entity.type
_entity.pdbx_description
1 polymer ?
#
loop_
_entity_poly.entity_id
_entity_poly.type
_entity_poly.pdbx_seq_one_letter_code
_entity_poly.pdbx_strand_id
1 'polypeptide(L)'
;MNQKLTDERERIIKVLNEHLYQTKLLQFLPLYSPHLTDETKQLLPETSHRLLQDLFEQEGVLESKIKEYLHTDIPEWSTKIKKTFMQLCKVLSQNHFSVDQANPTKQDEGLERFVYIMKEMVNIYSDKLHTTKEEEQVMNDQKNEKAAREKKSNADLKALQRELAGVRSSREKEVSAREETLKKLEEELVALKMSTNSQREEFESVLKNREDLAESKFKKFEEMLKDQIKQCEILLSELKLDHHKEENDMKLDRLTSEQQVYDFVTKYDNFMSEHTVKYNTLVQDYNRDQKRVVFLENAIAVMEEEKRNVMKSEKEREKKKKEWNDSKCTLDTNVFGEELIVWSF
;
A
#
# COMPACT_ATOMS: atom_id res chain seq x y z
N MET A 1 74.09 -9.52 79.56
CA MET A 1 72.78 -9.00 80.00
C MET A 1 71.59 -9.78 79.42
N ASN A 2 71.73 -10.46 78.27
CA ASN A 2 70.62 -11.18 77.63
C ASN A 2 70.23 -12.51 78.28
N GLN A 3 71.16 -13.23 78.94
CA GLN A 3 70.87 -14.52 79.59
C GLN A 3 69.82 -14.38 80.71
N LYS A 4 69.92 -13.33 81.53
CA LYS A 4 68.96 -13.09 82.62
C LYS A 4 67.56 -12.76 82.09
N LEU A 5 67.48 -12.08 80.95
CA LEU A 5 66.20 -11.71 80.34
C LEU A 5 65.52 -12.91 79.67
N THR A 6 66.29 -13.83 79.08
CA THR A 6 65.76 -15.11 78.58
C THR A 6 65.32 -16.01 79.71
N ASP A 7 66.09 -16.10 80.81
CA ASP A 7 65.73 -16.89 81.99
C ASP A 7 64.43 -16.37 82.64
N GLU A 8 64.24 -15.05 82.70
CA GLU A 8 63.00 -14.44 83.21
C GLU A 8 61.81 -14.66 82.27
N ARG A 9 61.99 -14.59 80.95
CA ARG A 9 60.94 -14.90 79.95
C ARG A 9 60.48 -16.36 80.07
N GLU A 10 61.42 -17.29 80.10
CA GLU A 10 61.13 -18.72 80.26
C GLU A 10 60.46 -19.00 81.60
N ARG A 11 60.87 -18.32 82.68
CA ARG A 11 60.22 -18.42 83.99
C ARG A 11 58.77 -17.94 83.95
N ILE A 12 58.49 -16.81 83.30
CA ILE A 12 57.13 -16.26 83.19
C ILE A 12 56.24 -17.20 82.37
N ILE A 13 56.73 -17.69 81.22
CA ILE A 13 55.98 -18.65 80.38
C ILE A 13 55.72 -19.95 81.13
N LYS A 14 56.69 -20.45 81.89
CA LYS A 14 56.55 -21.65 82.72
C LYS A 14 55.46 -21.50 83.78
N VAL A 15 55.42 -20.36 84.48
CA VAL A 15 54.39 -20.06 85.50
C VAL A 15 53.00 -19.94 84.86
N LEU A 16 52.90 -19.30 83.69
CA LEU A 16 51.65 -19.17 82.96
C LEU A 16 51.12 -20.52 82.46
N ASN A 17 52.00 -21.38 81.96
CA ASN A 17 51.65 -22.76 81.57
C ASN A 17 51.25 -23.62 82.77
N GLU A 18 51.90 -23.46 83.91
CA GLU A 18 51.54 -24.15 85.15
C GLU A 18 50.14 -23.73 85.64
N HIS A 19 49.81 -22.44 85.58
CA HIS A 19 48.47 -21.96 85.91
C HIS A 19 47.42 -22.41 84.89
N LEU A 20 47.75 -22.45 83.60
CA LEU A 20 46.85 -23.01 82.58
C LEU A 20 46.56 -24.50 82.86
N TYR A 21 47.59 -25.27 83.23
CA TYR A 21 47.44 -26.68 83.60
C TYR A 21 46.59 -26.87 84.86
N GLN A 22 46.80 -26.07 85.91
CA GLN A 22 45.97 -26.07 87.13
C GLN A 22 44.51 -25.70 86.84
N THR A 23 44.27 -24.75 85.93
CA THR A 23 42.93 -24.33 85.53
C THR A 23 42.23 -25.41 84.72
N LYS A 24 42.96 -26.13 83.86
CA LYS A 24 42.43 -27.31 83.17
C LYS A 24 42.06 -28.41 84.17
N LEU A 25 42.85 -28.66 85.21
CA LEU A 25 42.52 -29.65 86.25
C LEU A 25 41.18 -29.36 86.94
N LEU A 26 40.79 -28.10 87.11
CA LEU A 26 39.47 -27.73 87.65
C LEU A 26 38.31 -28.20 86.77
N GLN A 27 38.50 -28.32 85.46
CA GLN A 27 37.48 -28.85 84.55
C GLN A 27 37.21 -30.35 84.76
N PHE A 28 38.14 -31.08 85.37
CA PHE A 28 38.06 -32.54 85.58
C PHE A 28 37.55 -32.93 86.95
N LEU A 29 37.41 -31.99 87.88
CA LEU A 29 36.85 -32.24 89.19
C LEU A 29 35.33 -32.23 89.08
N PRO A 30 34.65 -33.39 89.26
CA PRO A 30 33.21 -33.44 89.12
C PRO A 30 32.55 -32.66 90.25
N LEU A 31 32.07 -31.44 89.95
CA LEU A 31 31.35 -30.59 90.90
C LEU A 31 29.98 -31.16 91.35
N TYR A 32 29.58 -32.36 90.91
CA TYR A 32 28.38 -33.07 91.38
C TYR A 32 28.56 -34.60 91.26
N SER A 33 28.63 -35.32 92.39
CA SER A 33 28.63 -36.80 92.43
C SER A 33 27.21 -37.32 92.69
N PRO A 34 26.76 -38.28 91.88
CA PRO A 34 26.65 -39.62 92.45
C PRO A 34 27.37 -40.72 91.66
N HIS A 35 28.07 -40.38 90.56
CA HIS A 35 28.72 -41.37 89.71
C HIS A 35 30.14 -40.94 89.31
N LEU A 36 31.10 -41.02 90.25
CA LEU A 36 32.47 -41.33 89.82
C LEU A 36 32.40 -42.72 89.18
N THR A 37 32.43 -42.76 87.85
CA THR A 37 32.44 -44.00 87.07
C THR A 37 33.61 -44.87 87.52
N ASP A 38 33.44 -46.21 87.53
CA ASP A 38 34.47 -47.14 88.00
C ASP A 38 35.81 -47.01 87.24
N GLU A 39 35.79 -46.39 86.06
CA GLU A 39 36.98 -46.02 85.27
C GLU A 39 37.83 -44.93 85.95
N THR A 40 37.22 -43.90 86.55
CA THR A 40 37.95 -42.85 87.28
C THR A 40 38.58 -43.38 88.57
N LYS A 41 38.00 -44.43 89.16
CA LYS A 41 38.56 -45.11 90.35
C LYS A 41 39.82 -45.91 90.06
N GLN A 42 40.00 -46.40 88.83
CA GLN A 42 41.17 -47.16 88.41
C GLN A 42 42.36 -46.27 88.00
N LEU A 43 42.12 -45.01 87.62
CA LEU A 43 43.13 -44.09 87.10
C LEU A 43 43.79 -43.21 88.16
N LEU A 44 43.17 -43.05 89.33
CA LEU A 44 43.69 -42.18 90.38
C LEU A 44 44.26 -42.97 91.58
N PRO A 45 45.37 -42.53 92.19
CA PRO A 45 45.85 -43.10 93.45
C PRO A 45 44.79 -42.97 94.56
N GLU A 46 44.69 -43.94 95.47
CA GLU A 46 43.76 -43.91 96.63
C GLU A 46 43.89 -42.64 97.49
N THR A 47 45.09 -42.06 97.56
CA THR A 47 45.34 -40.79 98.26
C THR A 47 44.64 -39.61 97.58
N SER A 48 44.55 -39.62 96.26
CA SER A 48 43.83 -38.60 95.47
C SER A 48 42.33 -38.74 95.66
N HIS A 49 41.82 -39.97 95.76
CA HIS A 49 40.41 -40.25 96.04
C HIS A 49 39.95 -39.70 97.40
N ARG A 50 40.77 -39.88 98.45
CA ARG A 50 40.46 -39.31 99.77
C ARG A 50 40.44 -37.79 99.73
N LEU A 51 41.43 -37.16 99.07
CA LEU A 51 41.48 -35.70 98.94
C LEU A 51 40.34 -35.14 98.10
N LEU A 52 39.89 -35.87 97.07
CA LEU A 52 38.71 -35.53 96.28
C LEU A 52 37.43 -35.59 97.10
N GLN A 53 37.29 -36.62 97.92
CA GLN A 53 36.15 -36.78 98.82
C GLN A 53 36.14 -35.68 99.91
N ASP A 54 37.31 -35.39 100.50
CA ASP A 54 37.48 -34.30 101.46
C ASP A 54 37.16 -32.93 100.83
N LEU A 55 37.58 -32.70 99.57
CA LEU A 55 37.26 -31.48 98.83
C LEU A 55 35.76 -31.36 98.58
N PHE A 56 35.12 -32.46 98.17
CA PHE A 56 33.68 -32.48 97.90
C PHE A 56 32.86 -32.24 99.18
N GLU A 57 33.21 -32.88 100.28
CA GLU A 57 32.56 -32.64 101.57
C GLU A 57 32.76 -31.18 102.02
N GLN A 58 33.96 -30.61 101.82
CA GLN A 58 34.23 -29.21 102.11
C GLN A 58 33.45 -28.25 101.21
N GLU A 59 33.31 -28.56 99.91
CA GLU A 59 32.52 -27.78 98.95
C GLU A 59 31.03 -27.86 99.23
N GLY A 60 30.48 -29.03 99.55
CA GLY A 60 29.07 -29.19 99.91
C GLY A 60 28.71 -28.46 101.21
N VAL A 61 29.62 -28.47 102.19
CA VAL A 61 29.48 -27.65 103.41
C VAL A 61 29.58 -26.17 103.08
N LEU A 62 30.48 -25.76 102.19
CA LEU A 62 30.61 -24.37 101.75
C LEU A 62 29.35 -23.91 101.00
N GLU A 63 28.83 -24.70 100.07
CA GLU A 63 27.65 -24.37 99.26
C GLU A 63 26.38 -24.29 100.13
N SER A 64 26.26 -25.19 101.11
CA SER A 64 25.19 -25.15 102.12
C SER A 64 25.31 -23.89 102.99
N LYS A 65 26.51 -23.54 103.45
CA LYS A 65 26.77 -22.31 104.22
C LYS A 65 26.58 -21.02 103.41
N ILE A 66 26.89 -21.05 102.11
CA ILE A 66 26.65 -19.94 101.18
C ILE A 66 25.13 -19.75 100.98
N LYS A 67 24.35 -20.83 100.90
CA LYS A 67 22.88 -20.79 100.80
C LYS A 67 22.18 -20.36 102.10
N GLU A 68 22.76 -20.68 103.27
CA GLU A 68 22.20 -20.34 104.60
C GLU A 68 22.47 -18.90 105.09
N TYR A 69 23.04 -18.00 104.26
CA TYR A 69 23.16 -16.56 104.55
C TYR A 69 23.78 -16.20 105.92
N LEU A 70 24.99 -16.67 106.23
CA LEU A 70 25.73 -16.20 107.42
C LEU A 70 27.17 -15.75 107.11
N HIS A 71 27.41 -14.47 107.43
CA HIS A 71 28.67 -13.74 107.42
C HIS A 71 29.67 -14.21 108.51
N THR A 72 29.98 -15.50 108.57
CA THR A 72 31.04 -16.00 109.47
C THR A 72 31.88 -17.08 108.78
N ASP A 73 33.17 -16.76 108.64
CA ASP A 73 34.31 -17.61 108.27
C ASP A 73 34.40 -18.19 106.84
N ILE A 74 33.90 -17.49 105.83
CA ILE A 74 34.14 -17.81 104.40
C ILE A 74 35.66 -17.89 104.04
N PRO A 75 36.56 -17.01 104.55
CA PRO A 75 37.98 -17.04 104.18
C PRO A 75 38.69 -18.31 104.64
N GLU A 76 38.30 -18.87 105.79
CA GLU A 76 38.97 -20.03 106.38
C GLU A 76 38.61 -21.31 105.61
N TRP A 77 37.36 -21.44 105.15
CA TRP A 77 36.94 -22.54 104.29
C TRP A 77 37.46 -22.41 102.86
N SER A 78 37.48 -21.20 102.29
CA SER A 78 38.08 -20.94 100.98
C SER A 78 39.59 -21.24 100.95
N THR A 79 40.32 -20.86 102.01
CA THR A 79 41.76 -21.19 102.12
C THR A 79 42.00 -22.67 102.38
N LYS A 80 41.10 -23.35 103.11
CA LYS A 80 41.17 -24.81 103.32
C LYS A 80 40.89 -25.58 102.02
N ILE A 81 39.84 -25.21 101.27
CA ILE A 81 39.52 -25.75 99.93
C ILE A 81 40.67 -25.48 98.97
N LYS A 82 41.21 -24.26 98.95
CA LYS A 82 42.38 -23.93 98.11
C LYS A 82 43.59 -24.77 98.51
N LYS A 83 43.82 -25.03 99.80
CA LYS A 83 44.95 -25.83 100.27
C LYS A 83 44.79 -27.31 99.91
N THR A 84 43.59 -27.89 100.09
CA THR A 84 43.28 -29.26 99.69
C THR A 84 43.28 -29.42 98.18
N PHE A 85 42.81 -28.43 97.42
CA PHE A 85 42.88 -28.39 95.95
C PHE A 85 44.33 -28.28 95.46
N MET A 86 45.14 -27.38 96.02
CA MET A 86 46.56 -27.27 95.67
C MET A 86 47.35 -28.54 96.05
N GLN A 87 46.99 -29.19 97.16
CA GLN A 87 47.55 -30.49 97.53
C GLN A 87 47.12 -31.58 96.54
N LEU A 88 45.86 -31.59 96.11
CA LEU A 88 45.36 -32.50 95.09
C LEU A 88 46.06 -32.27 93.74
N CYS A 89 46.16 -31.03 93.25
CA CYS A 89 46.92 -30.69 92.04
C CYS A 89 48.38 -31.11 92.15
N LYS A 90 49.01 -30.96 93.32
CA LYS A 90 50.38 -31.42 93.55
C LYS A 90 50.48 -32.95 93.44
N VAL A 91 49.57 -33.70 94.06
CA VAL A 91 49.53 -35.16 93.97
C VAL A 91 49.22 -35.62 92.54
N LEU A 92 48.30 -34.98 91.82
CA LEU A 92 47.97 -35.30 90.43
C LEU A 92 49.11 -34.98 89.46
N SER A 93 49.81 -33.87 89.67
CA SER A 93 50.99 -33.49 88.88
C SER A 93 52.17 -34.45 89.09
N GLN A 94 52.38 -34.93 90.32
CA GLN A 94 53.42 -35.91 90.67
C GLN A 94 53.16 -37.31 90.08
N ASN A 95 51.89 -37.66 89.86
CA ASN A 95 51.49 -38.93 89.25
C ASN A 95 51.29 -38.84 87.72
N HIS A 96 51.74 -37.74 87.09
CA HIS A 96 51.65 -37.49 85.65
C HIS A 96 50.24 -37.69 85.06
N PHE A 97 49.21 -37.23 85.77
CA PHE A 97 47.85 -37.30 85.26
C PHE A 97 47.70 -36.44 83.99
N SER A 98 47.42 -37.09 82.85
CA SER A 98 47.25 -36.41 81.57
C SER A 98 45.84 -35.88 81.43
N VAL A 99 45.69 -34.60 81.78
CA VAL A 99 44.44 -33.84 81.75
C VAL A 99 43.84 -33.79 80.34
N ASP A 100 44.67 -33.84 79.30
CA ASP A 100 44.21 -33.83 77.90
C ASP A 100 43.69 -35.20 77.41
N GLN A 101 43.85 -36.29 78.18
CA GLN A 101 43.37 -37.65 77.84
C GLN A 101 42.05 -38.02 78.53
N ALA A 102 41.71 -37.34 79.62
CA ALA A 102 40.41 -37.47 80.25
C ALA A 102 39.41 -36.58 79.50
N ASN A 103 38.17 -37.04 79.32
CA ASN A 103 37.07 -36.18 78.85
C ASN A 103 36.22 -35.75 80.05
N PRO A 104 35.98 -34.44 80.28
CA PRO A 104 35.18 -33.99 81.40
C PRO A 104 33.71 -34.40 81.18
N THR A 105 33.10 -35.04 82.17
CA THR A 105 31.76 -35.64 82.06
C THR A 105 30.62 -34.61 81.99
N LYS A 106 30.88 -33.34 82.31
CA LYS A 106 30.00 -32.18 82.06
C LYS A 106 30.85 -30.94 81.75
N GLN A 107 30.64 -30.34 80.58
CA GLN A 107 31.31 -29.09 80.18
C GLN A 107 30.56 -27.90 80.78
N ASP A 108 31.23 -27.12 81.63
CA ASP A 108 30.77 -25.78 82.01
C ASP A 108 31.28 -24.77 80.96
N GLU A 109 30.37 -24.19 80.17
CA GLU A 109 30.68 -23.22 79.12
C GLU A 109 31.48 -22.01 79.65
N GLY A 110 31.25 -21.61 80.91
CA GLY A 110 31.97 -20.50 81.53
C GLY A 110 33.45 -20.82 81.75
N LEU A 111 33.74 -22.03 82.23
CA LEU A 111 35.08 -22.49 82.53
C LEU A 111 35.86 -22.83 81.25
N GLU A 112 35.19 -23.33 80.20
CA GLU A 112 35.78 -23.55 78.88
C GLU A 112 36.21 -22.23 78.23
N ARG A 113 35.33 -21.22 78.24
CA ARG A 113 35.66 -19.88 77.74
C ARG A 113 36.83 -19.26 78.50
N PHE A 114 36.90 -19.46 79.82
CA PHE A 114 38.02 -18.99 80.62
C PHE A 114 39.34 -19.67 80.25
N VAL A 115 39.34 -21.00 80.06
CA VAL A 115 40.53 -21.73 79.59
C VAL A 115 40.97 -21.29 78.18
N TYR A 116 40.02 -21.02 77.28
CA TYR A 116 40.32 -20.48 75.95
C TYR A 116 41.00 -19.11 76.02
N ILE A 117 40.44 -18.18 76.81
CA ILE A 117 41.03 -16.84 77.01
C ILE A 117 42.42 -16.96 77.63
N MET A 118 42.60 -17.82 78.65
CA MET A 118 43.91 -18.05 79.25
C MET A 118 44.92 -18.59 78.23
N LYS A 119 44.52 -19.52 77.36
CA LYS A 119 45.37 -20.03 76.28
C LYS A 119 45.77 -18.93 75.28
N GLU A 120 44.83 -18.09 74.86
CA GLU A 120 45.10 -16.93 73.99
C GLU A 120 46.02 -15.92 74.67
N MET A 121 45.83 -15.65 75.97
CA MET A 121 46.75 -14.78 76.72
C MET A 121 48.16 -15.37 76.78
N VAL A 122 48.32 -16.67 77.05
CA VAL A 122 49.64 -17.32 77.03
C VAL A 122 50.30 -17.17 75.66
N ASN A 123 49.56 -17.37 74.56
CA ASN A 123 50.08 -17.18 73.21
C ASN A 123 50.50 -15.73 72.95
N ILE A 124 49.65 -14.75 73.27
CA ILE A 124 49.94 -13.32 73.09
C ILE A 124 51.16 -12.89 73.91
N TYR A 125 51.27 -13.34 75.16
CA TYR A 125 52.42 -13.03 76.01
C TYR A 125 53.67 -13.76 75.53
N SER A 126 53.56 -14.99 75.05
CA SER A 126 54.66 -15.70 74.41
C SER A 126 55.17 -14.91 73.21
N ASP A 127 54.31 -14.51 72.28
CA ASP A 127 54.72 -13.77 71.08
C ASP A 127 55.37 -12.43 71.44
N LYS A 128 54.77 -11.67 72.36
CA LYS A 128 55.32 -10.38 72.83
C LYS A 128 56.64 -10.51 73.59
N LEU A 129 56.84 -11.61 74.32
CA LEU A 129 58.09 -11.87 75.04
C LEU A 129 59.20 -12.35 74.09
N HIS A 130 58.86 -12.86 72.90
CA HIS A 130 59.83 -13.31 71.89
C HIS A 130 60.16 -12.23 70.84
N THR A 131 59.32 -11.22 70.63
CA THR A 131 59.60 -10.11 69.71
C THR A 131 60.52 -9.05 70.30
N THR A 132 61.51 -8.59 69.52
CA THR A 132 62.36 -7.45 69.88
C THR A 132 61.67 -6.12 69.53
N LYS A 133 62.07 -5.01 70.20
CA LYS A 133 61.50 -3.68 69.93
C LYS A 133 61.67 -3.23 68.47
N GLU A 134 62.74 -3.65 67.80
CA GLU A 134 63.02 -3.32 66.40
C GLU A 134 62.06 -4.07 65.45
N GLU A 135 61.79 -5.35 65.70
CA GLU A 135 60.82 -6.13 64.93
C GLU A 135 59.40 -5.60 65.08
N GLU A 136 59.01 -5.17 66.28
CA GLU A 136 57.71 -4.54 66.53
C GLU A 136 57.54 -3.23 65.74
N GLN A 137 58.62 -2.43 65.63
CA GLN A 137 58.61 -1.21 64.85
C GLN A 137 58.47 -1.49 63.35
N VAL A 138 59.21 -2.46 62.80
CA VAL A 138 59.09 -2.87 61.38
C VAL A 138 57.69 -3.40 61.07
N MET A 139 57.10 -4.21 61.96
CA MET A 139 55.74 -4.71 61.81
C MET A 139 54.71 -3.60 61.81
N ASN A 140 54.89 -2.59 62.67
CA ASN A 140 54.00 -1.43 62.71
C ASN A 140 54.14 -0.56 61.46
N ASP A 141 55.36 -0.36 60.94
CA ASP A 141 55.60 0.38 59.70
C ASP A 141 54.99 -0.33 58.49
N GLN A 142 55.15 -1.66 58.38
CA GLN A 142 54.49 -2.45 57.34
C GLN A 142 52.96 -2.39 57.43
N LYS A 143 52.40 -2.39 58.65
CA LYS A 143 50.96 -2.24 58.86
C LYS A 143 50.47 -0.87 58.42
N ASN A 144 51.20 0.19 58.75
CA ASN A 144 50.87 1.56 58.34
C ASN A 144 50.98 1.73 56.83
N GLU A 145 51.99 1.13 56.19
CA GLU A 145 52.15 1.16 54.75
C GLU A 145 51.00 0.43 54.04
N LYS A 146 50.63 -0.77 54.50
CA LYS A 146 49.45 -1.49 53.99
C LYS A 146 48.18 -0.67 54.16
N ALA A 147 47.96 -0.08 55.33
CA ALA A 147 46.81 0.77 55.58
C ALA A 147 46.78 2.02 54.67
N ALA A 148 47.94 2.60 54.36
CA ALA A 148 48.05 3.72 53.42
C ALA A 148 47.72 3.28 51.98
N ARG A 149 48.22 2.12 51.54
CA ARG A 149 47.90 1.54 50.22
C ARG A 149 46.42 1.21 50.10
N GLU A 150 45.81 0.65 51.13
CA GLU A 150 44.36 0.38 51.18
C GLU A 150 43.54 1.66 51.11
N LYS A 151 43.92 2.70 51.86
CA LYS A 151 43.24 4.01 51.79
C LYS A 151 43.32 4.60 50.39
N LYS A 152 44.49 4.53 49.73
CA LYS A 152 44.66 5.00 48.34
C LYS A 152 43.79 4.19 47.37
N SER A 153 43.86 2.87 47.42
CA SER A 153 43.05 1.97 46.58
C SER A 153 41.56 2.23 46.77
N ASN A 154 41.10 2.44 48.01
CA ASN A 154 39.70 2.74 48.30
C ASN A 154 39.27 4.12 47.77
N ALA A 155 40.18 5.10 47.79
CA ALA A 155 39.93 6.41 47.16
C ALA A 155 39.80 6.30 45.63
N ASP A 156 40.68 5.52 45.00
CA ASP A 156 40.64 5.26 43.56
C ASP A 156 39.37 4.49 43.17
N LEU A 157 38.97 3.49 43.97
CA LEU A 157 37.73 2.73 43.78
C LEU A 157 36.51 3.64 43.86
N LYS A 158 36.47 4.56 44.84
CA LYS A 158 35.40 5.58 44.93
C LYS A 158 35.41 6.55 43.76
N ALA A 159 36.59 6.94 43.26
CA ALA A 159 36.69 7.80 42.08
C ALA A 159 36.12 7.10 40.84
N LEU A 160 36.55 5.86 40.58
CA LEU A 160 36.05 5.03 39.48
C LEU A 160 34.55 4.76 39.59
N GLN A 161 34.01 4.53 40.80
CA GLN A 161 32.57 4.38 41.00
C GLN A 161 31.80 5.66 40.64
N ARG A 162 32.32 6.84 40.97
CA ARG A 162 31.70 8.12 40.57
C ARG A 162 31.77 8.35 39.07
N GLU A 163 32.90 8.06 38.43
CA GLU A 163 33.04 8.15 36.97
C GLU A 163 32.06 7.21 36.28
N LEU A 164 31.96 5.96 36.75
CA LEU A 164 31.05 4.97 36.19
C LEU A 164 29.58 5.39 36.37
N ALA A 165 29.21 5.96 37.52
CA ALA A 165 27.89 6.53 37.73
C ALA A 165 27.63 7.74 36.80
N GLY A 166 28.63 8.59 36.59
CA GLY A 166 28.56 9.73 35.67
C GLY A 166 28.34 9.28 34.22
N VAL A 167 29.12 8.32 33.75
CA VAL A 167 28.99 7.73 32.40
C VAL A 167 27.63 7.07 32.21
N ARG A 168 27.16 6.30 33.21
CA ARG A 168 25.81 5.68 33.16
C ARG A 168 24.72 6.74 33.04
N SER A 169 24.76 7.79 33.87
CA SER A 169 23.77 8.87 33.82
C SER A 169 23.82 9.63 32.50
N SER A 170 25.02 9.91 31.96
CA SER A 170 25.16 10.56 30.65
C SER A 170 24.58 9.72 29.53
N ARG A 171 24.87 8.41 29.53
CA ARG A 171 24.35 7.47 28.53
C ARG A 171 22.83 7.36 28.61
N GLU A 172 22.28 7.29 29.82
CA GLU A 172 20.82 7.22 30.03
C GLU A 172 20.11 8.48 29.50
N LYS A 173 20.68 9.68 29.74
CA LYS A 173 20.17 10.92 29.16
C LYS A 173 20.23 10.93 27.63
N GLU A 174 21.32 10.44 27.05
CA GLU A 174 21.47 10.36 25.59
C GLU A 174 20.49 9.36 24.97
N VAL A 175 20.33 8.19 25.60
CA VAL A 175 19.34 7.18 25.16
C VAL A 175 17.93 7.76 25.25
N SER A 176 17.56 8.40 26.36
CA SER A 176 16.25 9.04 26.53
C SER A 176 16.00 10.13 25.48
N ALA A 177 16.99 10.97 25.18
CA ALA A 177 16.88 11.98 24.14
C ALA A 177 16.71 11.35 22.74
N ARG A 178 17.44 10.27 22.43
CA ARG A 178 17.29 9.54 21.17
C ARG A 178 15.92 8.87 21.05
N GLU A 179 15.43 8.25 22.12
CA GLU A 179 14.08 7.66 22.17
C GLU A 179 12.99 8.72 21.94
N GLU A 180 13.12 9.92 22.53
CA GLU A 180 12.19 11.01 22.28
C GLU A 180 12.23 11.47 20.81
N THR A 181 13.41 11.56 20.19
CA THR A 181 13.52 11.88 18.76
C THR A 181 12.94 10.80 17.87
N LEU A 182 13.14 9.52 18.19
CA LEU A 182 12.54 8.40 17.46
C LEU A 182 11.02 8.47 17.51
N LYS A 183 10.45 8.73 18.69
CA LYS A 183 9.01 8.87 18.86
C LYS A 183 8.43 10.02 18.03
N LYS A 184 9.10 11.18 18.00
CA LYS A 184 8.71 12.32 17.15
C LYS A 184 8.74 11.96 15.66
N LEU A 185 9.80 11.29 15.21
CA LEU A 185 9.92 10.85 13.82
C LEU A 185 8.86 9.80 13.46
N GLU A 186 8.51 8.90 14.36
CA GLU A 186 7.41 7.94 14.17
C GLU A 186 6.06 8.65 14.04
N GLU A 187 5.77 9.63 14.90
CA GLU A 187 4.56 10.46 14.84
C GLU A 187 4.48 11.26 13.52
N GLU A 188 5.59 11.89 13.11
CA GLU A 188 5.68 12.61 11.83
C GLU A 188 5.48 11.68 10.63
N LEU A 189 6.03 10.46 10.67
CA LEU A 189 5.89 9.47 9.62
C LEU A 189 4.43 9.00 9.50
N VAL A 190 3.74 8.77 10.63
CA VAL A 190 2.30 8.46 10.64
C VAL A 190 1.50 9.63 10.07
N ALA A 191 1.77 10.87 10.49
CA ALA A 191 1.11 12.05 9.97
C ALA A 191 1.32 12.24 8.46
N LEU A 192 2.55 12.02 7.96
CA LEU A 192 2.88 12.06 6.54
C LEU A 192 2.14 10.98 5.75
N LYS A 193 2.05 9.75 6.27
CA LYS A 193 1.29 8.67 5.65
C LYS A 193 -0.19 9.01 5.55
N MET A 194 -0.79 9.53 6.62
CA MET A 194 -2.20 9.93 6.62
C MET A 194 -2.46 11.08 5.64
N SER A 195 -1.59 12.10 5.64
CA SER A 195 -1.68 13.23 4.71
C SER A 195 -1.55 12.78 3.25
N THR A 196 -0.57 11.94 2.95
CA THR A 196 -0.35 11.40 1.59
C THR A 196 -1.53 10.55 1.13
N ASN A 197 -2.09 9.71 2.01
CA ASN A 197 -3.24 8.88 1.68
C ASN A 197 -4.49 9.74 1.45
N SER A 198 -4.72 10.76 2.27
CA SER A 198 -5.82 11.72 2.08
C SER A 198 -5.69 12.48 0.76
N GLN A 199 -4.49 12.95 0.41
CA GLN A 199 -4.24 13.62 -0.87
C GLN A 199 -4.48 12.67 -2.04
N ARG A 200 -4.03 11.41 -1.92
CA ARG A 200 -4.26 10.40 -2.95
C ARG A 200 -5.75 10.14 -3.16
N GLU A 201 -6.53 9.97 -2.09
CA GLU A 201 -7.98 9.79 -2.17
C GLU A 201 -8.67 11.01 -2.82
N GLU A 202 -8.23 12.22 -2.47
CA GLU A 202 -8.71 13.45 -3.10
C GLU A 202 -8.41 13.47 -4.61
N PHE A 203 -7.16 13.16 -5.01
CA PHE A 203 -6.79 13.07 -6.42
C PHE A 203 -7.57 12.00 -7.19
N GLU A 204 -7.72 10.80 -6.62
CA GLU A 204 -8.53 9.73 -7.22
C GLU A 204 -10.00 10.16 -7.38
N SER A 205 -10.56 10.86 -6.39
CA SER A 205 -11.93 11.39 -6.48
C SER A 205 -12.08 12.46 -7.56
N VAL A 206 -11.12 13.37 -7.68
CA VAL A 206 -11.12 14.44 -8.71
C VAL A 206 -10.97 13.83 -10.10
N LEU A 207 -10.07 12.86 -10.28
CA LEU A 207 -9.89 12.14 -11.53
C LEU A 207 -11.18 11.43 -11.94
N LYS A 208 -11.77 10.66 -11.04
CA LYS A 208 -13.02 9.94 -11.30
C LYS A 208 -14.17 10.89 -11.65
N ASN A 209 -14.34 11.98 -10.90
CA ASN A 209 -15.37 12.99 -11.21
C ASN A 209 -15.14 13.64 -12.58
N ARG A 210 -13.88 13.87 -12.98
CA ARG A 210 -13.53 14.42 -14.29
C ARG A 210 -13.81 13.43 -15.42
N GLU A 211 -13.49 12.16 -15.21
CA GLU A 211 -13.81 11.06 -16.14
C GLU A 211 -15.32 10.90 -16.31
N ASP A 212 -16.08 10.83 -15.22
CA ASP A 212 -17.54 10.72 -15.25
C ASP A 212 -18.19 11.92 -15.97
N LEU A 213 -17.67 13.13 -15.73
CA LEU A 213 -18.15 14.34 -16.42
C LEU A 213 -17.80 14.33 -17.91
N ALA A 214 -16.60 13.85 -18.27
CA ALA A 214 -16.20 13.71 -19.67
C ALA A 214 -17.04 12.66 -20.39
N GLU A 215 -17.28 11.50 -19.77
CA GLU A 215 -18.12 10.43 -20.31
C GLU A 215 -19.57 10.90 -20.47
N SER A 216 -20.13 11.62 -19.49
CA SER A 216 -21.47 12.19 -19.59
C SER A 216 -21.59 13.19 -20.74
N LYS A 217 -20.60 14.08 -20.90
CA LYS A 217 -20.56 15.04 -22.03
C LYS A 217 -20.45 14.31 -23.36
N PHE A 218 -19.62 13.29 -23.44
CA PHE A 218 -19.44 12.49 -24.65
C PHE A 218 -20.74 11.77 -25.03
N LYS A 219 -21.42 11.11 -24.08
CA LYS A 219 -22.70 10.44 -24.32
C LYS A 219 -23.77 11.40 -24.84
N LYS A 220 -23.89 12.60 -24.24
CA LYS A 220 -24.82 13.63 -24.72
C LYS A 220 -24.50 14.09 -26.14
N PHE A 221 -23.22 14.26 -26.45
CA PHE A 221 -22.78 14.64 -27.79
C PHE A 221 -23.05 13.53 -28.81
N GLU A 222 -22.80 12.27 -28.44
CA GLU A 222 -23.10 11.10 -29.26
C GLU A 222 -24.61 10.98 -29.54
N GLU A 223 -25.45 11.21 -28.53
CA GLU A 223 -26.91 11.22 -28.68
C GLU A 223 -27.38 12.33 -29.62
N MET A 224 -26.84 13.55 -29.45
CA MET A 224 -27.12 14.67 -30.35
C MET A 224 -26.73 14.35 -31.80
N LEU A 225 -25.56 13.74 -32.03
CA LEU A 225 -25.13 13.33 -33.37
C LEU A 225 -26.03 12.25 -33.97
N LYS A 226 -26.47 11.26 -33.16
CA LYS A 226 -27.42 10.24 -33.60
C LYS A 226 -28.76 10.85 -34.02
N ASP A 227 -29.25 11.84 -33.28
CA ASP A 227 -30.48 12.54 -33.62
C ASP A 227 -30.32 13.39 -34.90
N GLN A 228 -29.18 14.04 -35.10
CA GLN A 228 -28.87 14.73 -36.36
C GLN A 228 -28.81 13.76 -37.55
N ILE A 229 -28.19 12.58 -37.39
CA ILE A 229 -28.16 11.55 -38.44
C ILE A 229 -29.59 11.14 -38.80
N LYS A 230 -30.44 10.83 -37.83
CA LYS A 230 -31.85 10.48 -38.07
C LYS A 230 -32.61 11.60 -38.79
N GLN A 231 -32.41 12.86 -38.39
CA GLN A 231 -33.03 14.01 -39.06
C GLN A 231 -32.58 14.11 -40.51
N CYS A 232 -31.28 13.95 -40.79
CA CYS A 232 -30.76 13.93 -42.15
C CYS A 232 -31.32 12.75 -42.97
N GLU A 233 -31.48 11.57 -42.37
CA GLU A 233 -32.08 10.41 -43.04
C GLU A 233 -33.55 10.65 -43.40
N ILE A 234 -34.32 11.30 -42.52
CA ILE A 234 -35.71 11.70 -42.77
C ILE A 234 -35.76 12.74 -43.90
N LEU A 235 -34.96 13.81 -43.82
CA LEU A 235 -34.92 14.84 -44.87
C LEU A 235 -34.52 14.25 -46.23
N LEU A 236 -33.59 13.31 -46.24
CA LEU A 236 -33.16 12.64 -47.47
C LEU A 236 -34.25 11.73 -48.04
N SER A 237 -35.03 11.06 -47.19
CA SER A 237 -36.15 10.23 -47.66
C SER A 237 -37.31 11.08 -48.19
N GLU A 238 -37.63 12.19 -47.53
CA GLU A 238 -38.61 13.18 -47.98
C GLU A 238 -38.19 13.78 -49.33
N LEU A 239 -36.95 14.25 -49.46
CA LEU A 239 -36.45 14.82 -50.71
C LEU A 239 -36.46 13.81 -51.87
N LYS A 240 -36.16 12.53 -51.60
CA LYS A 240 -36.28 11.47 -52.60
C LYS A 240 -37.73 11.26 -53.06
N LEU A 241 -38.68 11.28 -52.13
CA LEU A 241 -40.10 11.15 -52.45
C LEU A 241 -40.59 12.34 -53.29
N ASP A 242 -40.20 13.55 -52.90
CA ASP A 242 -40.54 14.78 -53.63
C ASP A 242 -39.98 14.75 -55.05
N HIS A 243 -38.70 14.41 -55.23
CA HIS A 243 -38.10 14.28 -56.55
C HIS A 243 -38.74 13.16 -57.39
N HIS A 244 -39.09 12.02 -56.80
CA HIS A 244 -39.81 10.97 -57.53
C HIS A 244 -41.20 11.42 -57.97
N LYS A 245 -41.88 12.22 -57.14
CA LYS A 245 -43.17 12.80 -57.49
C LYS A 245 -43.03 13.81 -58.63
N GLU A 246 -42.10 14.75 -58.52
CA GLU A 246 -41.79 15.73 -59.58
C GLU A 246 -41.41 15.03 -60.90
N GLU A 247 -40.59 13.98 -60.84
CA GLU A 247 -40.20 13.20 -62.01
C GLU A 247 -41.41 12.52 -62.67
N ASN A 248 -42.33 11.97 -61.88
CA ASN A 248 -43.55 11.35 -62.39
C ASN A 248 -44.52 12.37 -62.99
N ASP A 249 -44.67 13.53 -62.36
CA ASP A 249 -45.49 14.64 -62.87
C ASP A 249 -44.92 15.12 -64.22
N MET A 250 -43.60 15.33 -64.32
CA MET A 250 -42.95 15.68 -65.58
C MET A 250 -43.10 14.60 -66.66
N LYS A 251 -43.04 13.31 -66.31
CA LYS A 251 -43.29 12.21 -67.26
C LYS A 251 -44.72 12.23 -67.78
N LEU A 252 -45.70 12.52 -66.91
CA LEU A 252 -47.10 12.62 -67.29
C LEU A 252 -47.35 13.84 -68.19
N ASP A 253 -46.80 14.99 -67.83
CA ASP A 253 -46.86 16.21 -68.65
C ASP A 253 -46.22 16.00 -70.03
N ARG A 254 -45.08 15.31 -70.08
CA ARG A 254 -44.45 14.93 -71.35
C ARG A 254 -45.37 14.03 -72.17
N LEU A 255 -45.93 12.97 -71.57
CA LEU A 255 -46.81 12.02 -72.27
C LEU A 255 -48.07 12.71 -72.80
N THR A 256 -48.69 13.59 -72.02
CA THR A 256 -49.89 14.33 -72.43
C THR A 256 -49.57 15.31 -73.57
N SER A 257 -48.43 16.01 -73.51
CA SER A 257 -47.95 16.87 -74.58
C SER A 257 -47.65 16.07 -75.87
N GLU A 258 -46.95 14.94 -75.76
CA GLU A 258 -46.68 14.03 -76.89
C GLU A 258 -47.98 13.53 -77.53
N GLN A 259 -48.98 13.17 -76.71
CA GLN A 259 -50.30 12.77 -77.21
C GLN A 259 -51.02 13.92 -77.92
N GLN A 260 -50.99 15.14 -77.38
CA GLN A 260 -51.58 16.31 -78.03
C GLN A 260 -50.94 16.61 -79.39
N VAL A 261 -49.60 16.49 -79.47
CA VAL A 261 -48.87 16.64 -80.74
C VAL A 261 -49.29 15.54 -81.72
N TYR A 262 -49.35 14.29 -81.27
CA TYR A 262 -49.80 13.16 -82.10
C TYR A 262 -51.22 13.36 -82.64
N ASP A 263 -52.16 13.78 -81.78
CA ASP A 263 -53.54 14.05 -82.17
C ASP A 263 -53.61 15.22 -83.17
N PHE A 264 -52.81 16.27 -82.97
CA PHE A 264 -52.75 17.42 -83.86
C PHE A 264 -52.20 17.04 -85.24
N VAL A 265 -51.10 16.30 -85.29
CA VAL A 265 -50.50 15.79 -86.53
C VAL A 265 -51.50 14.89 -87.26
N THR A 266 -52.15 13.96 -86.54
CA THR A 266 -53.14 13.05 -87.13
C THR A 266 -54.33 13.82 -87.71
N LYS A 267 -54.84 14.84 -87.02
CA LYS A 267 -55.91 15.70 -87.53
C LYS A 267 -55.47 16.48 -88.77
N TYR A 268 -54.26 17.03 -88.77
CA TYR A 268 -53.71 17.75 -89.91
C TYR A 268 -53.54 16.82 -91.13
N ASP A 269 -52.97 15.64 -90.93
CA ASP A 269 -52.78 14.64 -91.99
C ASP A 269 -54.12 14.18 -92.59
N ASN A 270 -55.13 13.94 -91.75
CA ASN A 270 -56.48 13.61 -92.20
C ASN A 270 -57.10 14.78 -93.00
N PHE A 271 -56.99 16.01 -92.49
CA PHE A 271 -57.49 17.19 -93.18
C PHE A 271 -56.81 17.40 -94.54
N MET A 272 -55.49 17.26 -94.59
CA MET A 272 -54.70 17.38 -95.82
C MET A 272 -55.05 16.27 -96.81
N SER A 273 -55.27 15.04 -96.34
CA SER A 273 -55.72 13.91 -97.16
C SER A 273 -57.09 14.20 -97.78
N GLU A 274 -58.07 14.63 -96.97
CA GLU A 274 -59.40 15.02 -97.46
C GLU A 274 -59.34 16.16 -98.48
N HIS A 275 -58.53 17.20 -98.20
CA HIS A 275 -58.34 18.31 -99.12
C HIS A 275 -57.66 17.89 -100.43
N THR A 276 -56.70 16.98 -100.36
CA THR A 276 -56.02 16.43 -101.54
C THR A 276 -57.00 15.64 -102.40
N VAL A 277 -57.88 14.83 -101.78
CA VAL A 277 -58.96 14.13 -102.51
C VAL A 277 -59.89 15.15 -103.18
N LYS A 278 -60.38 16.15 -102.44
CA LYS A 278 -61.26 17.21 -102.99
C LYS A 278 -60.60 17.98 -104.14
N TYR A 279 -59.33 18.36 -103.98
CA TYR A 279 -58.57 19.04 -105.02
C TYR A 279 -58.43 18.16 -106.27
N ASN A 280 -58.06 16.89 -106.10
CA ASN A 280 -57.95 15.95 -107.22
C ASN A 280 -59.29 15.75 -107.94
N THR A 281 -60.42 15.68 -107.21
CA THR A 281 -61.75 15.62 -107.84
C THR A 281 -62.06 16.88 -108.62
N LEU A 282 -61.76 18.06 -108.08
CA LEU A 282 -61.99 19.34 -108.76
C LEU A 282 -61.12 19.46 -110.03
N VAL A 283 -59.87 19.00 -109.97
CA VAL A 283 -58.98 18.94 -111.14
C VAL A 283 -59.52 17.98 -112.20
N GLN A 284 -60.06 16.83 -111.79
CA GLN A 284 -60.71 15.90 -112.72
C GLN A 284 -61.94 16.52 -113.39
N ASP A 285 -62.79 17.20 -112.63
CA ASP A 285 -63.98 17.88 -113.15
C ASP A 285 -63.59 19.06 -114.06
N TYR A 286 -62.64 19.89 -113.66
CA TYR A 286 -62.08 20.97 -114.50
C TYR A 286 -61.55 20.43 -115.83
N ASN A 287 -60.78 19.34 -115.80
CA ASN A 287 -60.28 18.71 -117.02
C ASN A 287 -61.41 18.14 -117.90
N ARG A 288 -62.50 17.64 -117.29
CA ARG A 288 -63.69 17.18 -118.02
C ARG A 288 -64.41 18.35 -118.68
N ASP A 289 -64.61 19.44 -117.95
CA ASP A 289 -65.25 20.65 -118.45
C ASP A 289 -64.42 21.32 -119.54
N GLN A 290 -63.09 21.38 -119.39
CA GLN A 290 -62.20 21.86 -120.43
C GLN A 290 -62.34 21.05 -121.73
N LYS A 291 -62.38 19.71 -121.65
CA LYS A 291 -62.65 18.86 -122.82
C LYS A 291 -64.02 19.15 -123.44
N ARG A 292 -65.05 19.40 -122.60
CA ARG A 292 -66.41 19.74 -123.06
C ARG A 292 -66.45 21.10 -123.74
N VAL A 293 -65.76 22.11 -123.21
CA VAL A 293 -65.63 23.44 -123.82
C VAL A 293 -64.98 23.31 -125.18
N VAL A 294 -63.83 22.62 -125.29
CA VAL A 294 -63.17 22.37 -126.58
C VAL A 294 -64.11 21.66 -127.57
N PHE A 295 -64.88 20.67 -127.11
CA PHE A 295 -65.86 20.00 -127.95
C PHE A 295 -66.97 20.95 -128.44
N LEU A 296 -67.50 21.81 -127.56
CA LEU A 296 -68.53 22.78 -127.91
C LEU A 296 -68.00 23.90 -128.81
N GLU A 297 -66.80 24.40 -128.58
CA GLU A 297 -66.11 25.35 -129.45
C GLU A 297 -65.96 24.78 -130.86
N ASN A 298 -65.55 23.51 -130.97
CA ASN A 298 -65.49 22.80 -132.25
C ASN A 298 -66.89 22.65 -132.89
N ALA A 299 -67.92 22.31 -132.12
CA ALA A 299 -69.28 22.18 -132.63
C ALA A 299 -69.87 23.52 -133.10
N ILE A 300 -69.60 24.62 -132.38
CA ILE A 300 -69.96 25.98 -132.79
C ILE A 300 -69.22 26.35 -134.07
N ALA A 301 -67.91 26.08 -134.16
CA ALA A 301 -67.13 26.35 -135.36
C ALA A 301 -67.72 25.63 -136.59
N VAL A 302 -68.13 24.36 -136.44
CA VAL A 302 -68.85 23.61 -137.48
C VAL A 302 -70.18 24.27 -137.83
N MET A 303 -71.02 24.61 -136.84
CA MET A 303 -72.31 25.27 -137.11
C MET A 303 -72.14 26.66 -137.74
N GLU A 304 -71.12 27.42 -137.39
CA GLU A 304 -70.80 28.70 -138.02
C GLU A 304 -70.31 28.53 -139.45
N GLU A 305 -69.59 27.45 -139.75
CA GLU A 305 -69.21 27.06 -141.10
C GLU A 305 -70.42 26.60 -141.93
N GLU A 306 -71.31 25.79 -141.35
CA GLU A 306 -72.60 25.42 -141.94
C GLU A 306 -73.47 26.66 -142.20
N LYS A 307 -73.59 27.57 -141.24
CA LYS A 307 -74.32 28.85 -141.41
C LYS A 307 -73.68 29.71 -142.49
N ARG A 308 -72.34 29.77 -142.56
CA ARG A 308 -71.63 30.45 -143.66
C ARG A 308 -71.92 29.79 -145.01
N ASN A 309 -72.00 28.46 -145.06
CA ASN A 309 -72.34 27.72 -146.28
C ASN A 309 -73.80 27.93 -146.68
N VAL A 310 -74.74 27.96 -145.73
CA VAL A 310 -76.15 28.29 -145.98
C VAL A 310 -76.26 29.72 -146.50
N MET A 311 -75.66 30.70 -145.83
CA MET A 311 -75.63 32.11 -146.29
C MET A 311 -75.00 32.26 -147.67
N LYS A 312 -73.93 31.50 -147.98
CA LYS A 312 -73.35 31.45 -149.33
C LYS A 312 -74.32 30.85 -150.33
N SER A 313 -74.99 29.74 -149.99
CA SER A 313 -75.98 29.10 -150.86
C SER A 313 -77.24 29.95 -151.07
N GLU A 314 -77.63 30.77 -150.08
CA GLU A 314 -78.69 31.77 -150.20
C GLU A 314 -78.25 32.93 -151.09
N LYS A 315 -77.03 33.43 -150.94
CA LYS A 315 -76.45 34.42 -151.86
C LYS A 315 -76.34 33.88 -153.28
N GLU A 316 -76.02 32.60 -153.47
CA GLU A 316 -76.01 31.95 -154.78
C GLU A 316 -77.44 31.74 -155.33
N ARG A 317 -78.43 31.45 -154.48
CA ARG A 317 -79.85 31.42 -154.88
C ARG A 317 -80.39 32.80 -155.23
N GLU A 318 -79.96 33.85 -154.53
CA GLU A 318 -80.28 35.24 -154.88
C GLU A 318 -79.60 35.67 -156.18
N LYS A 319 -78.33 35.28 -156.41
CA LYS A 319 -77.64 35.48 -157.70
C LYS A 319 -78.36 34.73 -158.83
N LYS A 320 -78.74 33.46 -158.63
CA LYS A 320 -79.52 32.69 -159.62
C LYS A 320 -80.93 33.25 -159.84
N LYS A 321 -81.57 33.85 -158.84
CA LYS A 321 -82.84 34.59 -159.01
C LYS A 321 -82.65 35.90 -159.78
N LYS A 322 -81.53 36.59 -159.59
CA LYS A 322 -81.18 37.78 -160.39
C LYS A 322 -80.84 37.39 -161.84
N GLU A 323 -80.09 36.31 -162.05
CA GLU A 323 -79.76 35.78 -163.39
C GLU A 323 -80.99 35.21 -164.13
N TRP A 324 -81.97 34.66 -163.40
CA TRP A 324 -83.26 34.25 -164.00
C TRP A 324 -84.16 35.45 -164.34
N ASN A 325 -84.11 36.53 -163.56
CA ASN A 325 -84.80 37.77 -163.89
C ASN A 325 -84.11 38.53 -165.05
N ASP A 326 -82.79 38.46 -165.17
CA ASP A 326 -82.04 39.07 -166.29
C ASP A 326 -82.19 38.27 -167.59
N SER A 327 -82.39 36.94 -167.54
CA SER A 327 -82.65 36.10 -168.72
C SER A 327 -84.08 36.22 -169.28
N LYS A 328 -84.96 37.05 -168.70
CA LYS A 328 -86.34 37.28 -169.18
C LYS A 328 -86.55 38.67 -169.79
N CYS A 329 -85.50 39.47 -169.93
CA CYS A 329 -85.50 40.80 -170.56
C CYS A 329 -84.31 40.93 -171.50
N THR A 330 -84.35 40.29 -172.68
CA THR A 330 -83.63 40.69 -173.92
C THR A 330 -83.81 39.62 -175.02
N LEU A 331 -85.04 39.52 -175.50
CA LEU A 331 -85.35 39.11 -176.87
C LEU A 331 -86.32 40.17 -177.38
N ASP A 332 -86.03 40.69 -178.58
CA ASP A 332 -86.68 41.80 -179.30
C ASP A 332 -86.25 43.23 -178.93
N THR A 333 -85.10 43.69 -179.46
CA THR A 333 -85.06 44.43 -180.76
C THR A 333 -83.66 45.02 -181.07
N ASN A 334 -83.02 44.42 -182.09
CA ASN A 334 -82.43 45.05 -183.27
C ASN A 334 -81.33 46.15 -183.21
N VAL A 335 -80.29 45.89 -184.04
CA VAL A 335 -79.65 46.77 -185.07
C VAL A 335 -78.27 47.39 -184.76
N PHE A 336 -77.28 46.82 -185.49
CA PHE A 336 -76.00 47.35 -186.01
C PHE A 336 -74.89 47.74 -185.02
N GLY A 337 -73.64 47.36 -185.20
CA GLY A 337 -72.95 46.68 -186.31
C GLY A 337 -71.45 46.99 -186.17
N GLU A 338 -70.62 46.00 -186.56
CA GLU A 338 -69.25 46.16 -187.08
C GLU A 338 -68.21 46.79 -186.10
N GLU A 339 -66.96 46.35 -186.01
CA GLU A 339 -66.13 45.61 -186.95
C GLU A 339 -64.86 45.14 -186.23
N LEU A 340 -64.40 43.97 -186.65
CA LEU A 340 -63.01 43.61 -186.95
C LEU A 340 -61.89 43.61 -185.86
N ILE A 341 -61.06 42.57 -186.03
CA ILE A 341 -59.60 42.50 -185.80
C ILE A 341 -59.19 42.15 -184.36
N VAL A 342 -58.30 41.18 -184.08
CA VAL A 342 -57.63 40.09 -184.81
C VAL A 342 -56.69 39.48 -183.75
N TRP A 343 -56.57 38.16 -183.73
CA TRP A 343 -55.37 37.40 -183.33
C TRP A 343 -54.98 37.45 -181.84
N SER A 344 -54.40 36.41 -181.25
CA SER A 344 -53.97 35.09 -181.74
C SER A 344 -53.34 34.34 -180.55
N PHE A 345 -53.31 33.01 -180.70
CA PHE A 345 -52.52 32.01 -179.96
C PHE A 345 -52.97 31.62 -178.56
#